data_AF-A0A914DGN8-F1
#
_entry.id   AF-A0A914DGN8-F1
#
_cell.length_a   1.000
_cell.length_b   1.000
_cell.length_c   1.000
_cell.angle_alpha   90.00
_cell.angle_beta   90.00
_cell.angle_gamma   90.00
#
_symmetry.space_group_name_H-M   'P 1'
#
loop_
_entity.id
_entity.type
_entity.pdbx_description
1 polymer ?
#
loop_
_entity_poly.entity_id
_entity_poly.type
_entity_poly.pdbx_seq_one_letter_code
_entity_poly.pdbx_strand_id
1 'polypeptide(L)'
;MAKKEDFISLFESIEDMACLLDEHWAIYSLDKEFAYFILFPNPVSSYNIINHQFLWQTYYEDALKIAKMPYKRFLTWSKSIEKNKNPPPTVMIQTSARSGSTLFGGMLHHEGYSVVYGEPPIFSVLVVGYVTKYWDEKRLKPKNIKEYAFCFYMGPYVLYRKHQDLFDMPIIWYDQVVNNTEETLASVFKAISQNKSGLEMPETLLESAKSRLEVDSQQGTYISREKMKNVYVTPKNEENMKRIYEFAEIFEIPKEWL
;
A
#
# COMPACT_ATOMS: atom_id res chain seq x y z
N MET A 1 6.42 -9.38 10.94
CA MET A 1 5.10 -9.24 11.59
C MET A 1 5.40 -8.89 13.04
N ALA A 2 4.82 -7.80 13.55
CA ALA A 2 5.05 -7.42 14.95
C ALA A 2 4.55 -8.53 15.88
N LYS A 3 5.33 -8.81 16.92
CA LYS A 3 5.06 -9.81 17.94
C LYS A 3 4.41 -9.14 19.15
N LYS A 4 3.78 -9.95 19.98
CA LYS A 4 3.20 -9.52 21.25
C LYS A 4 4.24 -8.85 22.17
N GLU A 5 5.51 -9.22 22.03
CA GLU A 5 6.63 -8.67 22.78
C GLU A 5 7.04 -7.25 22.33
N ASP A 6 6.59 -6.77 21.18
CA ASP A 6 7.05 -5.50 20.59
C ASP A 6 6.41 -4.26 21.24
N PHE A 7 5.56 -4.42 22.28
CA PHE A 7 4.72 -3.35 22.82
C PHE A 7 4.71 -3.29 24.35
N ILE A 8 4.93 -2.08 24.90
CA ILE A 8 5.18 -1.84 26.33
C ILE A 8 3.88 -1.62 27.16
N SER A 9 2.69 -1.61 26.56
CA SER A 9 1.44 -1.62 27.34
C SER A 9 0.29 -2.35 26.63
N LEU A 10 -0.24 -3.39 27.27
CA LEU A 10 -1.44 -4.11 26.85
C LEU A 10 -2.65 -3.50 27.59
N PHE A 11 -3.61 -2.93 26.86
CA PHE A 11 -4.95 -2.75 27.42
C PHE A 11 -5.77 -4.02 27.18
N GLU A 12 -6.17 -4.65 28.28
CA GLU A 12 -7.07 -5.80 28.28
C GLU A 12 -8.49 -5.35 27.93
N SER A 13 -8.88 -5.62 26.68
CA SER A 13 -10.23 -5.48 26.13
C SER A 13 -10.79 -4.05 26.04
N ILE A 14 -11.30 -3.71 24.85
CA ILE A 14 -12.10 -2.51 24.66
C ILE A 14 -13.49 -2.81 25.24
N GLU A 15 -13.80 -2.22 26.39
CA GLU A 15 -15.12 -2.33 27.02
C GLU A 15 -16.17 -1.58 26.19
N ASP A 16 -15.89 -0.33 25.81
CA ASP A 16 -16.72 0.49 24.93
C ASP A 16 -16.05 0.71 23.56
N MET A 17 -16.68 0.18 22.50
CA MET A 17 -16.18 0.30 21.13
C MET A 17 -16.36 1.69 20.52
N ALA A 18 -17.15 2.57 21.15
CA ALA A 18 -17.30 3.94 20.70
C ALA A 18 -15.97 4.71 20.72
N CYS A 19 -15.03 4.35 21.61
CA CYS A 19 -13.72 4.99 21.69
C CYS A 19 -12.88 4.76 20.43
N LEU A 20 -13.08 3.66 19.70
CA LEU A 20 -12.39 3.39 18.44
C LEU A 20 -12.87 4.25 17.27
N LEU A 21 -13.93 5.05 17.47
CA LEU A 21 -14.38 6.04 16.50
C LEU A 21 -13.69 7.39 16.67
N ASP A 22 -12.90 7.56 17.72
CA ASP A 22 -12.04 8.72 17.89
C ASP A 22 -10.93 8.73 16.83
N GLU A 23 -10.60 9.93 16.34
CA GLU A 23 -9.70 10.14 15.21
C GLU A 23 -8.24 9.77 15.47
N HIS A 24 -7.87 9.45 16.71
CA HIS A 24 -6.52 9.03 17.09
C HIS A 24 -6.33 7.51 17.05
N TRP A 25 -7.42 6.74 16.94
CA TRP A 25 -7.34 5.29 16.83
C TRP A 25 -7.22 4.83 15.37
N ALA A 26 -6.25 3.96 15.11
CA ALA A 26 -6.11 3.29 13.83
C ALA A 26 -6.12 1.77 14.01
N ILE A 27 -6.68 1.06 13.04
CA ILE A 27 -6.45 -0.38 12.91
C ILE A 27 -4.99 -0.61 12.50
N TYR A 28 -4.31 -1.48 13.24
CA TYR A 28 -2.91 -1.79 13.02
C TYR A 28 -2.74 -3.12 12.28
N SER A 29 -3.31 -4.20 12.83
CA SER A 29 -3.11 -5.55 12.32
C SER A 29 -4.30 -6.45 12.65
N LEU A 30 -4.35 -7.63 12.04
CA LEU A 30 -5.29 -8.69 12.37
C LEU A 30 -4.57 -10.04 12.37
N ASP A 31 -5.07 -10.96 13.19
CA ASP A 31 -4.76 -12.37 13.12
C ASP A 31 -6.07 -13.19 13.13
N LYS A 32 -5.97 -14.51 13.37
CA LYS A 32 -7.14 -15.41 13.37
C LYS A 32 -8.07 -15.17 14.55
N GLU A 33 -7.58 -14.57 15.62
CA GLU A 33 -8.26 -14.42 16.91
C GLU A 33 -8.65 -12.96 17.20
N PHE A 34 -7.80 -12.00 16.81
CA PHE A 34 -7.92 -10.60 17.21
C PHE A 34 -7.69 -9.62 16.05
N ALA A 35 -8.38 -8.48 16.13
CA ALA A 35 -8.02 -7.23 15.48
C ALA A 35 -7.28 -6.34 16.48
N TYR A 36 -6.20 -5.71 16.05
CA TYR A 36 -5.34 -4.86 16.86
C TYR A 36 -5.47 -3.41 16.41
N PHE A 37 -5.57 -2.52 17.39
CA PHE A 37 -5.70 -1.08 17.21
C PHE A 37 -4.59 -0.37 17.99
N ILE A 38 -4.15 0.76 17.48
CA ILE A 38 -3.18 1.62 18.15
C ILE A 38 -3.77 3.01 18.36
N LEU A 39 -3.39 3.64 19.46
CA LEU A 39 -3.72 5.03 19.77
C LEU A 39 -2.51 5.91 19.48
N PHE A 40 -2.70 6.97 18.69
CA PHE A 40 -1.68 7.96 18.42
C PHE A 40 -1.78 9.20 19.32
N PRO A 41 -0.69 9.97 19.47
CA PRO A 41 -0.72 11.27 20.13
C PRO A 41 -1.43 12.36 19.31
N ASN A 42 -1.49 12.21 17.98
CA ASN A 42 -2.17 13.13 17.07
C ASN A 42 -3.25 12.39 16.25
N PRO A 43 -4.20 13.10 15.61
CA PRO A 43 -5.19 12.47 14.73
C PRO A 43 -4.53 11.66 13.63
N VAL A 44 -5.11 10.51 13.27
CA VAL A 44 -4.58 9.58 12.25
C VAL A 44 -4.36 10.28 10.91
N SER A 45 -5.21 11.26 10.56
CA SER A 45 -5.10 12.07 9.33
C SER A 45 -3.80 12.88 9.23
N SER A 46 -3.13 13.17 10.36
CA SER A 46 -1.82 13.82 10.38
C SER A 46 -0.67 12.90 9.92
N TYR A 47 -0.88 11.58 10.01
CA TYR A 47 0.05 10.55 9.58
C TYR A 47 -0.14 10.20 8.11
N ASN A 48 0.09 11.18 7.23
CA ASN A 48 -0.07 11.03 5.79
C ASN A 48 1.27 10.75 5.09
N ILE A 49 1.19 10.37 3.81
CA ILE A 49 2.34 9.97 2.99
C ILE A 49 3.40 11.05 2.80
N ILE A 50 3.07 12.34 3.00
CA ILE A 50 4.05 13.43 2.85
C ILE A 50 5.04 13.43 4.00
N ASN A 51 4.52 13.33 5.23
CA ASN A 51 5.33 13.41 6.45
C ASN A 51 5.76 12.02 6.96
N HIS A 52 5.00 10.99 6.61
CA HIS A 52 5.17 9.62 7.08
C HIS A 52 5.00 8.67 5.88
N GLN A 53 6.03 8.54 5.06
CA GLN A 53 5.97 7.71 3.84
C GLN A 53 5.76 6.22 4.14
N PHE A 54 6.20 5.78 5.32
CA PHE A 54 6.14 4.39 5.78
C PHE A 54 5.37 4.32 7.10
N LEU A 55 4.02 4.32 7.05
CA LEU A 55 3.19 4.31 8.26
C LEU A 55 3.52 3.13 9.16
N TRP A 56 3.95 1.99 8.63
CA TRP A 56 4.30 0.85 9.47
C TRP A 56 5.39 1.16 10.51
N GLN A 57 6.35 2.02 10.17
CA GLN A 57 7.38 2.47 11.11
C GLN A 57 6.78 3.47 12.11
N THR A 58 5.99 4.43 11.63
CA THR A 58 5.34 5.42 12.50
C THR A 58 4.36 4.80 13.49
N TYR A 59 3.60 3.80 13.06
CA TYR A 59 2.70 3.02 13.93
C TYR A 59 3.47 2.32 15.05
N TYR A 60 4.74 1.98 14.83
CA TYR A 60 5.59 1.38 15.86
C TYR A 60 6.20 2.44 16.79
N GLU A 61 6.71 3.53 16.24
CA GLU A 61 7.44 4.57 16.98
C GLU A 61 6.52 5.47 17.83
N ASP A 62 5.35 5.81 17.31
CA ASP A 62 4.49 6.85 17.90
C ASP A 62 3.27 6.28 18.65
N ALA A 63 3.06 4.96 18.64
CA ALA A 63 1.91 4.37 19.32
C ALA A 63 1.98 4.58 20.84
N LEU A 64 0.97 5.26 21.40
CA LEU A 64 0.83 5.46 22.84
C LEU A 64 0.30 4.21 23.54
N LYS A 65 -0.63 3.51 22.87
CA LYS A 65 -1.34 2.34 23.43
C LYS A 65 -1.72 1.37 22.33
N ILE A 66 -1.89 0.11 22.72
CA ILE A 66 -2.52 -0.92 21.89
C ILE A 66 -3.75 -1.48 22.58
N ALA A 67 -4.78 -1.65 21.76
CA ALA A 67 -5.97 -2.38 22.13
C ALA A 67 -6.14 -3.57 21.18
N LYS A 68 -6.78 -4.63 21.68
CA LYS A 68 -7.18 -5.77 20.86
C LYS A 68 -8.65 -6.08 21.05
N MET A 69 -9.29 -6.53 19.99
CA MET A 69 -10.69 -6.93 19.95
C MET A 69 -10.79 -8.32 19.32
N PRO A 70 -11.58 -9.25 19.88
CA PRO A 70 -11.84 -10.52 19.21
C PRO A 70 -12.32 -10.30 17.77
N TYR A 71 -11.73 -11.01 16.81
CA TYR A 71 -11.95 -10.81 15.38
C TYR A 71 -13.44 -10.91 15.00
N LYS A 72 -14.17 -11.88 15.57
CA LYS A 72 -15.62 -12.01 15.37
C LYS A 72 -16.40 -10.76 15.83
N ARG A 73 -16.01 -10.16 16.96
CA ARG A 73 -16.62 -8.94 17.49
C ARG A 73 -16.30 -7.75 16.59
N PHE A 74 -15.06 -7.65 16.12
CA PHE A 74 -14.64 -6.62 15.16
C PHE A 74 -15.48 -6.68 13.87
N LEU A 75 -15.69 -7.86 13.29
CA LEU A 75 -16.51 -8.02 12.09
C LEU A 75 -17.98 -7.63 12.30
N THR A 76 -18.55 -7.92 13.46
CA THR A 76 -19.93 -7.51 13.78
C THR A 76 -20.01 -5.99 13.96
N TRP A 77 -19.02 -5.38 14.60
CA TRP A 77 -18.96 -3.94 14.83
C TRP A 77 -18.69 -3.15 13.54
N SER A 78 -17.77 -3.59 12.68
CA SER A 78 -17.50 -2.89 11.41
C SER A 78 -18.74 -2.81 10.52
N LYS A 79 -19.53 -3.88 10.47
CA LYS A 79 -20.84 -3.92 9.78
C LYS A 79 -21.88 -2.98 10.39
N SER A 80 -21.82 -2.70 11.69
CA SER A 80 -22.76 -1.74 12.31
C SER A 80 -22.35 -0.30 12.02
N ILE A 81 -21.05 0.00 11.93
CA ILE A 81 -20.55 1.31 11.53
C ILE A 81 -20.92 1.61 10.08
N GLU A 82 -20.75 0.65 9.17
CA GLU A 82 -21.08 0.80 7.75
C GLU A 82 -22.53 1.25 7.51
N LYS A 83 -23.46 0.78 8.35
CA LYS A 83 -24.88 1.16 8.26
C LYS A 83 -25.19 2.56 8.80
N ASN A 84 -24.35 3.07 9.69
CA ASN A 84 -24.63 4.27 10.50
C ASN A 84 -23.80 5.48 10.08
N LYS A 85 -22.83 5.32 9.18
CA LYS A 85 -22.01 6.42 8.66
C LYS A 85 -22.02 6.38 7.14
N ASN A 86 -22.03 7.56 6.54
CA ASN A 86 -21.57 7.76 5.17
C ASN A 86 -20.06 8.06 5.26
N PRO A 87 -19.17 7.04 5.22
CA PRO A 87 -17.73 7.30 5.24
C PRO A 87 -17.35 8.16 4.03
N PRO A 88 -16.28 8.97 4.14
CA PRO A 88 -15.76 9.67 2.98
C PRO A 88 -15.38 8.65 1.88
N PRO A 89 -15.50 9.03 0.59
CA PRO A 89 -15.02 8.21 -0.50
C PRO A 89 -13.58 7.75 -0.24
N THR A 90 -13.39 6.44 -0.19
CA THR A 90 -12.09 5.83 0.13
C THR A 90 -11.65 4.98 -1.04
N VAL A 91 -10.40 5.15 -1.46
CA VAL A 91 -9.81 4.45 -2.60
C VAL A 91 -8.63 3.65 -2.07
N MET A 92 -8.61 2.36 -2.36
CA MET A 92 -7.47 1.49 -2.05
C MET A 92 -6.63 1.35 -3.31
N ILE A 93 -5.38 1.80 -3.24
CA ILE A 93 -4.41 1.65 -4.33
C ILE A 93 -3.45 0.54 -3.93
N GLN A 94 -3.45 -0.55 -4.68
CA GLN A 94 -2.48 -1.61 -4.52
C GLN A 94 -1.27 -1.35 -5.40
N THR A 95 -0.08 -1.44 -4.83
CA THR A 95 1.18 -1.14 -5.54
C THR A 95 2.18 -2.26 -5.37
N SER A 96 3.03 -2.46 -6.37
CA SER A 96 4.27 -3.20 -6.18
C SER A 96 5.30 -2.32 -5.47
N ALA A 97 6.06 -2.89 -4.55
CA ALA A 97 7.15 -2.16 -3.95
C ALA A 97 8.12 -1.69 -5.06
N ARG A 98 8.68 -0.49 -4.87
CA ARG A 98 9.58 0.17 -5.85
C ARG A 98 8.94 0.60 -7.18
N SER A 99 7.62 0.67 -7.28
CA SER A 99 6.93 1.15 -8.49
C SER A 99 6.64 2.66 -8.53
N GLY A 100 7.27 3.45 -7.65
CA GLY A 100 6.95 4.87 -7.48
C GLY A 100 5.65 5.16 -6.72
N SER A 101 5.16 4.18 -5.94
CA SER A 101 3.94 4.31 -5.12
C SER A 101 3.96 5.53 -4.19
N THR A 102 5.10 5.83 -3.55
CA THR A 102 5.25 7.00 -2.68
C THR A 102 5.13 8.32 -3.46
N LEU A 103 5.71 8.39 -4.66
CA LEU A 103 5.61 9.55 -5.54
C LEU A 103 4.14 9.77 -5.94
N PHE A 104 3.50 8.72 -6.44
CA PHE A 104 2.12 8.78 -6.90
C PHE A 104 1.14 9.10 -5.76
N GLY A 105 1.32 8.47 -4.59
CA GLY A 105 0.52 8.80 -3.41
C GLY A 105 0.74 10.24 -2.93
N GLY A 106 1.97 10.75 -3.01
CA GLY A 106 2.27 12.16 -2.73
C GLY A 106 1.64 13.14 -3.72
N MET A 107 1.46 12.74 -4.99
CA MET A 107 0.71 13.52 -5.99
C MET A 107 -0.79 13.54 -5.71
N LEU A 108 -1.33 12.45 -5.17
CA LEU A 108 -2.75 12.32 -4.82
C LEU A 108 -3.08 12.96 -3.47
N HIS A 109 -2.10 13.24 -2.62
CA HIS A 109 -2.29 13.94 -1.35
C HIS A 109 -2.45 15.45 -1.58
N HIS A 110 -3.55 16.01 -1.09
CA HIS A 110 -3.82 17.44 -1.18
C HIS A 110 -4.52 17.93 0.08
N GLU A 111 -3.87 18.86 0.79
CA GLU A 111 -4.39 19.40 2.03
C GLU A 111 -5.80 19.97 1.85
N GLY A 112 -6.70 19.66 2.78
CA GLY A 112 -8.11 20.07 2.72
C GLY A 112 -8.97 19.32 1.70
N TYR A 113 -8.40 18.40 0.92
CA TYR A 113 -9.13 17.69 -0.14
C TYR A 113 -8.97 16.16 -0.06
N SER A 114 -7.74 15.65 0.02
CA SER A 114 -7.45 14.21 0.03
C SER A 114 -6.29 13.87 0.96
N VAL A 115 -6.48 12.82 1.77
CA VAL A 115 -5.44 12.26 2.63
C VAL A 115 -5.05 10.89 2.09
N VAL A 116 -3.78 10.76 1.69
CA VAL A 116 -3.18 9.49 1.31
C VAL A 116 -2.32 8.97 2.46
N TYR A 117 -2.63 7.75 2.90
CA TYR A 117 -1.90 7.03 3.94
C TYR A 117 -0.86 6.11 3.30
N GLY A 118 0.41 6.25 3.69
CA GLY A 118 1.52 5.48 3.12
C GLY A 118 1.64 4.08 3.73
N GLU A 119 1.23 3.03 3.02
CA GLU A 119 1.40 1.62 3.43
C GLU A 119 0.88 1.28 4.85
N PRO A 120 -0.42 1.44 5.15
CA PRO A 120 -0.96 1.04 6.46
C PRO A 120 -0.74 -0.47 6.70
N PRO A 121 -0.21 -0.89 7.87
CA PRO A 121 0.24 -2.27 8.10
C PRO A 121 -0.83 -3.33 7.89
N ILE A 122 -2.08 -3.01 8.22
CA ILE A 122 -3.23 -3.89 8.07
C ILE A 122 -3.41 -4.37 6.62
N PHE A 123 -3.24 -3.47 5.66
CA PHE A 123 -3.42 -3.79 4.25
C PHE A 123 -2.25 -4.61 3.73
N SER A 124 -1.04 -4.35 4.21
CA SER A 124 0.13 -5.19 3.92
C SER A 124 -0.08 -6.64 4.40
N VAL A 125 -0.62 -6.83 5.60
CA VAL A 125 -0.95 -8.17 6.13
C VAL A 125 -2.01 -8.86 5.28
N LEU A 126 -3.06 -8.14 4.88
CA LEU A 126 -4.12 -8.68 4.02
C LEU A 126 -3.60 -9.06 2.64
N VAL A 127 -2.80 -8.20 2.01
CA VAL A 127 -2.19 -8.46 0.70
C VAL A 127 -1.24 -9.66 0.78
N VAL A 128 -0.37 -9.74 1.77
CA VAL A 128 0.53 -10.90 1.95
C VAL A 128 -0.28 -12.18 2.19
N GLY A 129 -1.28 -12.16 3.07
CA GLY A 129 -2.14 -13.31 3.32
C GLY A 129 -2.93 -13.76 2.08
N TYR A 130 -3.24 -12.83 1.18
CA TYR A 130 -3.94 -13.14 -0.07
C TYR A 130 -2.99 -13.64 -1.15
N VAL A 131 -1.87 -12.94 -1.39
CA VAL A 131 -0.84 -13.30 -2.38
C VAL A 131 -0.20 -14.64 -2.06
N THR A 132 0.03 -14.97 -0.79
CA THR A 132 0.59 -16.28 -0.38
C THR A 132 -0.27 -17.47 -0.80
N LYS A 133 -1.59 -17.31 -1.01
CA LYS A 133 -2.44 -18.37 -1.58
C LYS A 133 -2.10 -18.67 -3.04
N TYR A 134 -1.55 -17.69 -3.76
CA TYR A 134 -1.14 -17.80 -5.16
C TYR A 134 0.35 -18.05 -5.31
N TRP A 135 1.12 -17.91 -4.23
CA TRP A 135 2.50 -18.33 -4.17
C TRP A 135 2.54 -19.86 -4.06
N ASP A 136 2.57 -20.52 -5.22
CA ASP A 136 2.83 -21.95 -5.27
C ASP A 136 4.33 -22.19 -5.02
N GLU A 137 4.72 -22.21 -3.74
CA GLU A 137 6.11 -22.46 -3.32
C GLU A 137 6.66 -23.76 -3.91
N LYS A 138 5.79 -24.76 -4.15
CA LYS A 138 6.17 -26.04 -4.72
C LYS A 138 6.51 -25.94 -6.21
N ARG A 139 5.86 -25.03 -6.96
CA ARG A 139 6.17 -24.79 -8.38
C ARG A 139 7.29 -23.77 -8.57
N LEU A 140 7.31 -22.69 -7.81
CA LEU A 140 8.26 -21.60 -8.00
C LEU A 140 9.66 -21.92 -7.44
N LYS A 141 9.74 -22.51 -6.23
CA LYS A 141 11.00 -22.89 -5.55
C LYS A 141 12.16 -21.91 -5.82
N PRO A 142 12.02 -20.61 -5.46
CA PRO A 142 13.07 -19.63 -5.71
C PRO A 142 14.36 -20.05 -5.00
N LYS A 143 15.47 -20.08 -5.74
CA LYS A 143 16.75 -20.63 -5.28
C LYS A 143 17.69 -19.57 -4.72
N ASN A 144 17.43 -18.29 -5.02
CA ASN A 144 18.27 -17.17 -4.64
C ASN A 144 17.41 -15.91 -4.43
N ILE A 145 18.04 -14.85 -3.92
CA ILE A 145 17.36 -13.60 -3.59
C ILE A 145 16.76 -12.89 -4.80
N LYS A 146 17.34 -13.04 -6.00
CA LYS A 146 16.81 -12.42 -7.23
C LYS A 146 15.52 -13.09 -7.66
N GLU A 147 15.49 -14.42 -7.62
CA GLU A 147 14.30 -15.22 -7.87
C GLU A 147 13.19 -14.92 -6.86
N TYR A 148 13.55 -14.82 -5.57
CA TYR A 148 12.59 -14.46 -4.53
C TYR A 148 12.02 -13.04 -4.73
N ALA A 149 12.90 -12.07 -5.03
CA ALA A 149 12.50 -10.70 -5.34
C ALA A 149 11.56 -10.65 -6.54
N PHE A 150 11.86 -11.37 -7.62
CA PHE A 150 10.99 -11.45 -8.79
C PHE A 150 9.58 -11.91 -8.43
N CYS A 151 9.45 -13.04 -7.73
CA CYS A 151 8.15 -13.54 -7.28
C CYS A 151 7.40 -12.55 -6.39
N PHE A 152 8.13 -11.87 -5.49
CA PHE A 152 7.56 -10.88 -4.58
C PHE A 152 7.03 -9.64 -5.31
N TYR A 153 7.85 -9.04 -6.18
CA TYR A 153 7.49 -7.82 -6.90
C TYR A 153 6.42 -8.04 -7.99
N MET A 154 6.33 -9.26 -8.53
CA MET A 154 5.29 -9.64 -9.50
C MET A 154 3.98 -10.10 -8.88
N GLY A 155 3.96 -10.39 -7.57
CA GLY A 155 2.75 -10.82 -6.85
C GLY A 155 1.52 -9.93 -7.08
N PRO A 156 1.62 -8.59 -6.97
CA PRO A 156 0.50 -7.68 -7.25
C PRO A 156 -0.01 -7.74 -8.69
N TYR A 157 0.88 -7.90 -9.68
CA TYR A 157 0.46 -8.07 -11.08
C TYR A 157 -0.34 -9.35 -11.29
N VAL A 158 0.16 -10.47 -10.75
CA VAL A 158 -0.51 -11.78 -10.82
C VAL A 158 -1.89 -11.72 -10.16
N LEU A 159 -1.96 -11.01 -9.03
CA LEU A 159 -3.22 -10.79 -8.34
C LEU A 159 -4.20 -10.03 -9.23
N TYR A 160 -3.78 -8.90 -9.79
CA TYR A 160 -4.61 -8.09 -10.69
C TYR A 160 -5.12 -8.92 -11.88
N ARG A 161 -4.25 -9.69 -12.53
CA ARG A 161 -4.62 -10.51 -13.69
C ARG A 161 -5.69 -11.55 -13.36
N LYS A 162 -5.64 -12.15 -12.17
CA LYS A 162 -6.59 -13.19 -11.75
C LYS A 162 -7.94 -12.65 -11.29
N HIS A 163 -7.99 -11.38 -10.88
CA HIS A 163 -9.16 -10.77 -10.24
C HIS A 163 -9.44 -9.37 -10.79
N GLN A 164 -9.20 -9.16 -12.08
CA GLN A 164 -9.38 -7.87 -12.75
C GLN A 164 -10.77 -7.27 -12.50
N ASP A 165 -11.78 -8.13 -12.38
CA ASP A 165 -13.17 -7.79 -12.08
C ASP A 165 -13.38 -7.16 -10.70
N LEU A 166 -12.42 -7.33 -9.78
CA LEU A 166 -12.44 -6.70 -8.45
C LEU A 166 -11.78 -5.31 -8.42
N PHE A 167 -11.16 -4.87 -9.52
CA PHE A 167 -10.47 -3.58 -9.59
C PHE A 167 -11.27 -2.59 -10.41
N ASP A 168 -11.56 -1.44 -9.80
CA ASP A 168 -12.23 -0.31 -10.45
C ASP A 168 -11.33 0.41 -11.48
N MET A 169 -10.03 0.14 -11.44
CA MET A 169 -9.02 0.80 -12.27
C MET A 169 -8.03 -0.21 -12.88
N PRO A 170 -7.54 0.04 -14.11
CA PRO A 170 -6.46 -0.74 -14.69
C PRO A 170 -5.12 -0.45 -14.00
N ILE A 171 -4.09 -1.24 -14.34
CA ILE A 171 -2.72 -1.01 -13.89
C ILE A 171 -2.25 0.38 -14.32
N ILE A 172 -1.70 1.13 -13.37
CA ILE A 172 -0.99 2.38 -13.60
C ILE A 172 0.51 2.09 -13.58
N TRP A 173 1.18 2.39 -14.69
CA TRP A 173 2.62 2.21 -14.83
C TRP A 173 3.39 3.43 -14.36
N TYR A 174 4.59 3.21 -13.84
CA TYR A 174 5.47 4.28 -13.38
C TYR A 174 5.74 5.32 -14.48
N ASP A 175 5.97 4.87 -15.72
CA ASP A 175 6.23 5.77 -16.85
C ASP A 175 5.03 6.64 -17.20
N GLN A 176 3.80 6.16 -16.95
CA GLN A 176 2.60 6.99 -17.12
C GLN A 176 2.55 8.09 -16.06
N VAL A 177 2.87 7.75 -14.81
CA VAL A 177 2.95 8.73 -13.71
C VAL A 177 3.99 9.81 -14.01
N VAL A 178 5.15 9.44 -14.53
CA VAL A 178 6.27 10.38 -14.75
C VAL A 178 6.12 11.18 -16.04
N ASN A 179 5.78 10.53 -17.15
CA ASN A 179 5.79 11.17 -18.47
C ASN A 179 4.41 11.72 -18.88
N ASN A 180 3.33 11.15 -18.34
CA ASN A 180 1.94 11.50 -18.66
C ASN A 180 1.14 11.82 -17.39
N THR A 181 1.74 12.59 -16.47
CA THR A 181 1.20 12.83 -15.12
C THR A 181 -0.25 13.35 -15.14
N GLU A 182 -0.53 14.33 -15.99
CA GLU A 182 -1.84 15.00 -16.07
C GLU A 182 -2.94 14.03 -16.54
N GLU A 183 -2.71 13.32 -17.64
CA GLU A 183 -3.63 12.32 -18.16
C GLU A 183 -3.84 11.19 -17.14
N THR A 184 -2.77 10.76 -16.48
CA THR A 184 -2.82 9.72 -15.45
C THR A 184 -3.69 10.15 -14.28
N LEU A 185 -3.46 11.35 -13.72
CA LEU A 185 -4.27 11.86 -12.61
C LEU A 185 -5.73 12.08 -13.04
N ALA A 186 -5.98 12.67 -14.20
CA ALA A 186 -7.33 12.85 -14.72
C ALA A 186 -8.07 11.51 -14.85
N SER A 187 -7.39 10.45 -15.32
CA SER A 187 -7.97 9.11 -15.42
C SER A 187 -8.36 8.52 -14.07
N VAL A 188 -7.52 8.75 -13.04
CA VAL A 188 -7.74 8.29 -11.66
C VAL A 188 -8.96 9.00 -11.07
N PHE A 189 -9.00 10.33 -11.15
CA PHE A 189 -10.12 11.11 -10.64
C PHE A 189 -11.42 10.77 -11.36
N LYS A 190 -11.38 10.58 -12.68
CA LYS A 190 -12.53 10.12 -13.44
C LYS A 190 -13.04 8.77 -12.93
N ALA A 191 -12.16 7.79 -12.72
CA ALA A 191 -12.55 6.48 -12.21
C ALA A 191 -13.16 6.57 -10.80
N ILE A 192 -12.58 7.38 -9.91
CA ILE A 192 -13.08 7.59 -8.55
C ILE A 192 -14.46 8.29 -8.56
N SER A 193 -14.62 9.29 -9.43
CA SER A 193 -15.84 10.07 -9.60
C SER A 193 -16.99 9.22 -10.14
N GLN A 194 -16.73 8.43 -11.19
CA GLN A 194 -17.69 7.53 -11.83
C GLN A 194 -18.22 6.46 -10.87
N ASN A 195 -17.36 5.97 -9.97
CA ASN A 195 -17.75 4.87 -9.11
C ASN A 195 -18.60 5.31 -7.91
N LYS A 196 -18.24 6.41 -7.22
CA LYS A 196 -18.89 6.69 -5.91
C LYS A 196 -18.99 8.15 -5.45
N SER A 197 -18.44 9.14 -6.14
CA SER A 197 -18.09 10.36 -5.41
C SER A 197 -18.30 11.71 -6.08
N GLY A 198 -18.57 11.79 -7.38
CA GLY A 198 -18.68 13.10 -8.05
C GLY A 198 -17.45 14.00 -7.81
N LEU A 199 -16.32 13.41 -7.39
CA LEU A 199 -15.09 14.12 -7.06
C LEU A 199 -14.46 14.64 -8.35
N GLU A 200 -14.25 15.94 -8.42
CA GLU A 200 -13.52 16.59 -9.50
C GLU A 200 -12.08 16.87 -9.06
N MET A 201 -11.13 16.64 -9.95
CA MET A 201 -9.72 16.92 -9.68
C MET A 201 -9.53 18.42 -9.40
N PRO A 202 -8.99 18.83 -8.24
CA PRO A 202 -8.71 20.23 -7.97
C PRO A 202 -7.70 20.78 -8.97
N GLU A 203 -7.92 22.00 -9.47
CA GLU A 203 -6.98 22.66 -10.38
C GLU A 203 -5.57 22.78 -9.76
N THR A 204 -5.50 23.08 -8.46
CA THR A 204 -4.26 23.18 -7.67
C THR A 204 -3.56 21.84 -7.44
N LEU A 205 -4.25 20.72 -7.62
CA LEU A 205 -3.65 19.39 -7.45
C LEU A 205 -2.57 19.15 -8.48
N LEU A 206 -2.81 19.55 -9.73
CA LEU A 206 -1.90 19.23 -10.83
C LEU A 206 -0.54 19.92 -10.66
N GLU A 207 -0.53 21.17 -10.24
CA GLU A 207 0.70 21.92 -9.97
C GLU A 207 1.46 21.29 -8.78
N SER A 208 0.74 21.00 -7.69
CA SER A 208 1.31 20.28 -6.53
C SER A 208 1.90 18.93 -6.96
N ALA A 209 1.17 18.14 -7.75
CA ALA A 209 1.61 16.85 -8.23
C ALA A 209 2.86 16.94 -9.13
N LYS A 210 2.88 17.90 -10.08
CA LYS A 210 4.05 18.14 -10.93
C LYS A 210 5.28 18.51 -10.10
N SER A 211 5.13 19.31 -9.04
CA SER A 211 6.24 19.64 -8.13
C SER A 211 6.83 18.42 -7.42
N ARG A 212 6.03 17.34 -7.23
CA ARG A 212 6.51 16.10 -6.60
C ARG A 212 7.45 15.30 -7.48
N LEU A 213 7.42 15.46 -8.81
CA LEU A 213 8.36 14.79 -9.73
C LEU A 213 9.83 15.14 -9.42
N GLU A 214 10.06 16.33 -8.88
CA GLU A 214 11.39 16.81 -8.50
C GLU A 214 11.87 16.24 -7.16
N VAL A 215 10.95 15.70 -6.34
CA VAL A 215 11.27 15.16 -5.01
C VAL A 215 11.72 13.71 -5.11
N ASP A 216 12.95 13.42 -4.71
CA ASP A 216 13.41 12.06 -4.55
C ASP A 216 12.94 11.50 -3.19
N SER A 217 11.87 10.70 -3.20
CA SER A 217 11.37 10.05 -1.98
C SER A 217 12.39 9.11 -1.32
N GLN A 218 13.51 8.83 -1.98
CA GLN A 218 14.57 7.97 -1.50
C GLN A 218 15.85 8.76 -1.19
N GLN A 219 15.77 10.10 -1.15
CA GLN A 219 16.90 10.96 -0.81
C GLN A 219 17.55 10.51 0.51
N GLY A 220 18.88 10.50 0.54
CA GLY A 220 19.67 10.05 1.69
C GLY A 220 19.85 8.52 1.78
N THR A 221 18.94 7.72 1.24
CA THR A 221 19.06 6.24 1.22
C THR A 221 20.10 5.78 0.19
N TYR A 222 20.47 4.50 0.18
CA TYR A 222 21.38 3.92 -0.83
C TYR A 222 20.72 3.73 -2.21
N ILE A 223 19.40 3.91 -2.31
CA ILE A 223 18.58 3.76 -3.52
C ILE A 223 17.97 5.09 -3.99
N SER A 224 18.56 6.21 -3.58
CA SER A 224 18.21 7.53 -4.13
C SER A 224 18.49 7.57 -5.63
N ARG A 225 17.75 8.40 -6.38
CA ARG A 225 17.99 8.64 -7.82
C ARG A 225 19.44 9.03 -8.07
N GLU A 226 20.02 9.85 -7.19
CA GLU A 226 21.42 10.27 -7.27
C GLU A 226 22.38 9.07 -7.13
N LYS A 227 22.20 8.23 -6.11
CA LYS A 227 23.11 7.09 -5.89
C LYS A 227 22.92 6.00 -6.94
N MET A 228 21.69 5.77 -7.38
CA MET A 228 21.36 4.77 -8.41
C MET A 228 22.02 5.06 -9.76
N LYS A 229 22.30 6.33 -10.10
CA LYS A 229 23.08 6.69 -11.31
C LYS A 229 24.46 6.04 -11.34
N ASN A 230 25.02 5.71 -10.17
CA ASN A 230 26.35 5.16 -10.01
C ASN A 230 26.34 3.65 -9.68
N VAL A 231 25.16 3.03 -9.60
CA VAL A 231 25.06 1.59 -9.31
C VAL A 231 25.33 0.80 -10.57
N TYR A 232 26.36 -0.05 -10.52
CA TYR A 232 26.61 -1.03 -11.56
C TYR A 232 25.52 -2.11 -11.54
N VAL A 233 24.66 -2.11 -12.56
CA VAL A 233 23.69 -3.19 -12.76
C VAL A 233 24.44 -4.38 -13.36
N THR A 234 24.47 -5.49 -12.62
CA THR A 234 25.07 -6.73 -13.14
C THR A 234 24.39 -7.10 -14.47
N PRO A 235 25.15 -7.39 -15.54
CA PRO A 235 24.59 -7.81 -16.82
C PRO A 235 23.64 -9.00 -16.67
N LYS A 236 22.66 -9.08 -17.58
CA LYS A 236 21.75 -10.23 -17.67
C LYS A 236 22.59 -11.51 -17.84
N ASN A 237 22.47 -12.44 -16.90
CA ASN A 237 23.05 -13.78 -17.02
C ASN A 237 21.98 -14.69 -17.64
N GLU A 238 22.31 -15.41 -18.70
CA GLU A 238 21.42 -16.32 -19.42
C GLU A 238 20.73 -17.34 -18.50
N GLU A 239 21.44 -17.89 -17.52
CA GLU A 239 20.87 -18.83 -16.54
C GLU A 239 19.81 -18.17 -15.66
N ASN A 240 20.08 -16.96 -15.17
CA ASN A 240 19.12 -16.19 -14.37
C ASN A 240 17.91 -15.78 -15.22
N MET A 241 18.13 -15.38 -16.47
CA MET A 241 17.05 -14.99 -17.38
C MET A 241 16.16 -16.17 -17.74
N LYS A 242 16.73 -17.37 -17.95
CA LYS A 242 15.95 -18.59 -18.16
C LYS A 242 14.98 -18.84 -17.00
N ARG A 243 15.46 -18.74 -15.76
CA ARG A 243 14.64 -18.89 -14.55
C ARG A 243 13.57 -17.80 -14.44
N ILE A 244 13.91 -16.56 -14.75
CA ILE A 244 12.94 -15.45 -14.78
C ILE A 244 11.86 -15.70 -15.84
N TYR A 245 12.21 -16.19 -17.03
CA TYR A 245 11.22 -16.53 -18.06
C TYR A 245 10.32 -17.70 -17.67
N GLU A 246 10.86 -18.73 -17.00
CA GLU A 246 10.05 -19.83 -16.43
C GLU A 246 9.01 -19.28 -15.43
N PHE A 247 9.41 -18.36 -14.55
CA PHE A 247 8.47 -17.72 -13.63
C PHE A 247 7.46 -16.83 -14.33
N ALA A 248 7.90 -16.06 -15.33
CA ALA A 248 7.03 -15.22 -16.13
C ALA A 248 5.95 -16.03 -16.83
N GLU A 249 6.29 -17.21 -17.35
CA GLU A 249 5.31 -18.12 -17.94
C GLU A 249 4.31 -18.64 -16.91
N ILE A 250 4.77 -19.04 -15.72
CA ILE A 250 3.90 -19.46 -14.61
C ILE A 250 2.94 -18.35 -14.17
N PHE A 251 3.41 -17.11 -14.21
CA PHE A 251 2.68 -15.92 -13.79
C PHE A 251 1.94 -15.19 -14.90
N GLU A 252 2.01 -15.69 -16.14
CA GLU A 252 1.43 -15.05 -17.33
C GLU A 252 1.88 -13.59 -17.50
N ILE A 253 3.17 -13.35 -17.26
CA ILE A 253 3.83 -12.06 -17.43
C ILE A 253 4.34 -11.97 -18.89
N PRO A 254 4.01 -10.89 -19.61
CA PRO A 254 4.53 -10.67 -20.96
C PRO A 254 6.05 -10.62 -20.99
N LYS A 255 6.67 -11.33 -21.95
CA LYS A 255 8.14 -11.48 -22.02
C LYS A 255 8.84 -10.18 -22.38
N GLU A 256 8.16 -9.31 -23.10
CA GLU A 256 8.61 -7.97 -23.48
C GLU A 256 8.87 -7.04 -22.29
N TRP A 257 8.42 -7.41 -21.08
CA TRP A 257 8.64 -6.63 -19.86
C TRP A 257 9.92 -7.05 -19.09
N LEU A 258 10.69 -8.02 -19.59
CA LEU A 258 11.82 -8.68 -18.87
C LEU A 258 13.18 -8.44 -19.53
#